data_AF-A0A6C0HWV0-F1
#
_entry.id   AF-A0A6C0HWV0-F1
#
_cell.length_a   1.000
_cell.length_b   1.000
_cell.length_c   1.000
_cell.angle_alpha   90.00
_cell.angle_beta   90.00
_cell.angle_gamma   90.00
#
_symmetry.space_group_name_H-M   'P 1'
#
loop_
_entity.id
_entity.type
_entity.pdbx_description
1 polymer ?
#
loop_
_entity_poly.entity_id
_entity_poly.type
_entity_poly.pdbx_seq_one_letter_code
_entity_poly.pdbx_strand_id
1 'polypeptide(L)'
;MNRLNEIISIIKSKINKEDINDINYNDINKLSEEVYQEVSAKYPELPYFLITDIIGRHFNIKFEINDDIDINLRQWDKILKIDEINIKDIKIPKKVKHIEEQFMTLYNTPQPEQRTKEWFDYRYNRITASDTATAIDNNPYESVESFICKKCDPNFPFLDNDFVFHGKKYEQIATSLYEHLYNSKVTEFGCVPSDKHKMLGASPDGISSKSTLDYKFNPKLGYMLEIKCPYVRPITNKGAIAGDICPYYYYCQVQQQLECCDLEYCDFIQCALVEYPDRETYLRDVDHTFKITEEVDGRTMGEDKAPNVMSKGYVLQFLPKIYEPKFDGDKHIYKGFFVYPPRLTMTQPQYDLWALNTISTWQKDYPDIAESHFFDRILYWKINNAHTVTIPRDKEWFAKVFPVLQDTWTKVCHYREHLEELPMVQELANKRKAFYRYKTEFKVNNFEPNTAFLDTDKPKKSTVLTFKPKSNYNNYSNKQFTKKTITPTKECEFIDD
;
A
#
# COMPACT_ATOMS: atom_id res chain seq x y z
N MET A 1 -40.40 -2.78 -39.10
CA MET A 1 -39.12 -3.39 -39.52
C MET A 1 -38.21 -3.28 -38.30
N ASN A 2 -37.76 -4.41 -37.76
CA ASN A 2 -37.41 -4.55 -36.33
C ASN A 2 -36.18 -3.69 -35.95
N ARG A 3 -36.17 -3.02 -34.79
CA ARG A 3 -35.02 -2.22 -34.28
C ARG A 3 -33.70 -3.02 -34.37
N LEU A 4 -33.80 -4.33 -34.11
CA LEU A 4 -32.72 -5.30 -34.26
C LEU A 4 -32.11 -5.35 -35.67
N ASN A 5 -32.91 -5.24 -36.73
CA ASN A 5 -32.41 -5.26 -38.11
C ASN A 5 -31.60 -4.00 -38.45
N GLU A 6 -31.98 -2.85 -37.89
CA GLU A 6 -31.21 -1.62 -38.05
C GLU A 6 -29.86 -1.72 -37.32
N ILE A 7 -29.86 -2.27 -36.11
CA ILE A 7 -28.62 -2.55 -35.33
C ILE A 7 -27.71 -3.51 -36.09
N ILE A 8 -28.25 -4.61 -36.62
CA ILE A 8 -27.50 -5.56 -37.45
C ILE A 8 -26.94 -4.88 -38.71
N SER A 9 -27.69 -3.95 -39.31
CA SER A 9 -27.22 -3.19 -40.47
C SER A 9 -26.04 -2.28 -40.13
N ILE A 10 -26.08 -1.61 -38.96
CA ILE A 10 -24.96 -0.79 -38.45
C ILE A 10 -23.73 -1.68 -38.23
N ILE A 11 -23.89 -2.82 -37.54
CA ILE A 11 -22.81 -3.79 -37.31
C ILE A 11 -22.18 -4.26 -38.62
N LYS A 12 -23.01 -4.68 -39.60
CA LYS A 12 -22.54 -5.14 -40.91
C LYS A 12 -21.81 -4.06 -41.72
N SER A 13 -22.13 -2.78 -41.50
CA SER A 13 -21.42 -1.68 -42.16
C SER A 13 -20.00 -1.47 -41.63
N LYS A 14 -19.72 -1.96 -40.41
CA LYS A 14 -18.41 -1.84 -39.75
C LYS A 14 -17.53 -3.08 -39.89
N ILE A 15 -18.12 -4.26 -40.10
CA ILE A 15 -17.38 -5.51 -40.32
C ILE A 15 -17.13 -5.70 -41.82
N ASN A 16 -15.91 -5.42 -42.28
CA ASN A 16 -15.51 -5.73 -43.66
C ASN A 16 -15.03 -7.18 -43.78
N LYS A 17 -15.33 -7.86 -44.90
CA LYS A 17 -14.95 -9.28 -45.10
C LYS A 17 -13.44 -9.50 -45.20
N GLU A 18 -12.70 -8.48 -45.59
CA GLU A 18 -11.24 -8.55 -45.73
C GLU A 18 -10.52 -8.48 -44.37
N ASP A 19 -11.16 -7.94 -43.31
CA ASP A 19 -10.59 -7.78 -41.97
C ASP A 19 -10.73 -9.04 -41.08
N ILE A 20 -11.44 -10.08 -41.54
CA ILE A 20 -11.83 -11.25 -40.72
C ILE A 20 -10.64 -12.18 -40.40
N ASN A 21 -9.54 -12.11 -41.16
CA ASN A 21 -8.50 -13.13 -41.05
C ASN A 21 -7.58 -12.98 -39.83
N ASP A 22 -7.37 -11.76 -39.31
CA ASP A 22 -6.35 -11.48 -38.27
C ASP A 22 -6.85 -10.55 -37.14
N ILE A 23 -8.16 -10.54 -36.84
CA ILE A 23 -8.72 -9.74 -35.74
C ILE A 23 -8.48 -10.41 -34.38
N ASN A 24 -7.87 -9.70 -33.44
CA ASN A 24 -7.68 -10.17 -32.06
C ASN A 24 -8.81 -9.68 -31.13
N TYR A 25 -8.81 -10.14 -29.88
CA TYR A 25 -9.86 -9.81 -28.90
C TYR A 25 -9.97 -8.30 -28.60
N ASN A 26 -8.86 -7.55 -28.61
CA ASN A 26 -8.87 -6.12 -28.38
C ASN A 26 -9.50 -5.36 -29.56
N ASP A 27 -9.24 -5.82 -30.79
CA ASP A 27 -9.87 -5.25 -31.98
C ASP A 27 -11.40 -5.45 -31.95
N ILE A 28 -11.85 -6.62 -31.49
CA ILE A 28 -13.29 -6.90 -31.30
C ILE A 28 -13.91 -5.96 -30.26
N ASN A 29 -13.22 -5.72 -29.14
CA ASN A 29 -13.72 -4.78 -28.13
C ASN A 29 -13.79 -3.35 -28.64
N LYS A 30 -12.76 -2.92 -29.39
CA LYS A 30 -12.75 -1.59 -30.01
C LYS A 30 -13.90 -1.41 -30.99
N LEU A 31 -14.11 -2.38 -31.88
CA LEU A 31 -15.26 -2.41 -32.78
C LEU A 31 -16.58 -2.38 -32.01
N SER A 32 -16.68 -3.16 -30.93
CA SER A 32 -17.88 -3.24 -30.10
C SER A 32 -18.22 -1.90 -29.45
N GLU A 33 -17.22 -1.18 -28.93
CA GLU A 33 -17.42 0.16 -28.36
C GLU A 33 -17.81 1.16 -29.45
N GLU A 34 -17.15 1.16 -30.62
CA GLU A 34 -17.50 2.05 -31.73
C GLU A 34 -18.95 1.87 -32.20
N VAL A 35 -19.38 0.61 -32.36
CA VAL A 35 -20.76 0.28 -32.71
C VAL A 35 -21.72 0.68 -31.59
N TYR A 36 -21.37 0.39 -30.34
CA TYR A 36 -22.23 0.71 -29.20
C TYR A 36 -22.46 2.22 -29.08
N GLN A 37 -21.46 3.07 -29.28
CA GLN A 37 -21.61 4.52 -29.27
C GLN A 37 -22.62 5.01 -30.32
N GLU A 38 -22.60 4.43 -31.52
CA GLU A 38 -23.57 4.76 -32.57
C GLU A 38 -24.98 4.24 -32.25
N VAL A 39 -25.08 3.00 -31.75
CA VAL A 39 -26.37 2.37 -31.44
C VAL A 39 -27.03 3.02 -30.23
N SER A 40 -26.29 3.27 -29.15
CA SER A 40 -26.81 3.88 -27.92
C SER A 40 -27.31 5.32 -28.14
N ALA A 41 -26.74 6.06 -29.10
CA ALA A 41 -27.25 7.39 -29.49
C ALA A 41 -28.69 7.34 -30.06
N LYS A 42 -29.07 6.22 -30.69
CA LYS A 42 -30.42 5.99 -31.25
C LYS A 42 -31.31 5.18 -30.30
N TYR A 43 -30.71 4.29 -29.51
CA TYR A 43 -31.36 3.26 -28.69
C TYR A 43 -30.67 3.16 -27.31
N PRO A 44 -30.84 4.17 -26.44
CA PRO A 44 -30.11 4.26 -25.17
C PRO A 44 -30.50 3.17 -24.15
N GLU A 45 -31.61 2.47 -24.37
CA GLU A 45 -32.08 1.39 -23.50
C GLU A 45 -31.34 0.06 -23.70
N LEU A 46 -30.54 -0.08 -24.77
CA LEU A 46 -29.92 -1.35 -25.12
C LEU A 46 -28.63 -1.60 -24.34
N PRO A 47 -28.48 -2.78 -23.71
CA PRO A 47 -27.28 -3.10 -22.96
C PRO A 47 -26.10 -3.38 -23.90
N TYR A 48 -24.88 -3.01 -23.49
CA TYR A 48 -23.66 -3.30 -24.25
C TYR A 48 -23.50 -4.78 -24.59
N PHE A 49 -23.91 -5.66 -23.67
CA PHE A 49 -23.86 -7.12 -23.85
C PHE A 49 -24.57 -7.59 -25.13
N LEU A 50 -25.75 -7.02 -25.46
CA LEU A 50 -26.48 -7.40 -26.66
C LEU A 50 -25.67 -7.11 -27.92
N ILE A 51 -24.99 -5.96 -27.96
CA ILE A 51 -24.16 -5.56 -29.09
C ILE A 51 -22.97 -6.50 -29.22
N THR A 52 -22.28 -6.78 -28.11
CA THR A 52 -21.15 -7.71 -28.11
C THR A 52 -21.55 -9.14 -28.48
N ASP A 53 -22.75 -9.62 -28.11
CA ASP A 53 -23.25 -10.94 -28.50
C ASP A 53 -23.50 -11.00 -30.01
N ILE A 54 -24.16 -9.98 -30.59
CA ILE A 54 -24.42 -9.93 -32.04
C ILE A 54 -23.10 -9.88 -32.81
N ILE A 55 -22.16 -9.02 -32.40
CA ILE A 55 -20.83 -8.91 -33.01
C ILE A 55 -20.08 -10.23 -32.85
N GLY A 56 -20.05 -10.82 -31.66
CA GLY A 56 -19.35 -12.07 -31.39
C GLY A 56 -19.80 -13.23 -32.28
N ARG A 57 -21.08 -13.28 -32.66
CA ARG A 57 -21.62 -14.28 -33.60
C ARG A 57 -21.10 -14.15 -35.04
N HIS A 58 -20.46 -13.03 -35.39
CA HIS A 58 -19.82 -12.85 -36.69
C HIS A 58 -18.38 -13.39 -36.75
N PHE A 59 -17.76 -13.67 -35.60
CA PHE A 59 -16.37 -14.11 -35.51
C PHE A 59 -16.28 -15.56 -35.01
N ASN A 60 -15.32 -16.30 -35.55
CA ASN A 60 -14.94 -17.61 -35.02
C ASN A 60 -13.63 -17.47 -34.23
N ILE A 61 -13.51 -18.23 -33.14
CA ILE A 61 -12.28 -18.26 -32.34
C ILE A 61 -11.18 -18.97 -33.14
N LYS A 62 -10.06 -18.29 -33.34
CA LYS A 62 -8.80 -18.90 -33.77
C LYS A 62 -7.87 -19.01 -32.56
N PHE A 63 -7.16 -20.14 -32.44
CA PHE A 63 -6.13 -20.32 -31.42
C PHE A 63 -4.77 -20.02 -32.03
N GLU A 64 -4.02 -19.14 -31.38
CA GLU A 64 -2.61 -18.88 -31.71
C GLU A 64 -1.72 -19.53 -30.64
N ILE A 65 -0.62 -20.12 -31.08
CA ILE A 65 0.42 -20.61 -30.18
C ILE A 65 1.28 -19.39 -29.82
N ASN A 66 1.35 -19.09 -28.52
CA ASN A 66 2.30 -18.10 -28.03
C ASN A 66 3.63 -18.81 -27.72
N ASP A 67 4.65 -18.54 -28.53
CA ASP A 67 6.00 -19.09 -28.34
C ASP A 67 6.70 -18.49 -27.10
N ASP A 68 6.28 -17.29 -26.66
CA ASP A 68 6.79 -16.61 -25.47
C ASP A 68 5.88 -16.89 -24.26
N ILE A 69 6.20 -17.94 -23.52
CA ILE A 69 5.50 -18.30 -22.28
C ILE A 69 5.83 -17.28 -21.19
N ASP A 70 4.79 -16.64 -20.63
CA ASP A 70 4.90 -15.88 -19.38
C ASP A 70 5.23 -16.84 -18.23
N ILE A 71 6.49 -16.85 -17.80
CA ILE A 71 7.02 -17.73 -16.73
C ILE A 71 6.64 -17.20 -15.34
N ASN A 72 5.76 -16.20 -15.22
CA ASN A 72 5.24 -15.78 -13.92
C ASN A 72 4.33 -16.87 -13.32
N LEU A 73 4.96 -17.81 -12.62
CA LEU A 73 4.35 -18.98 -12.00
C LEU A 73 4.17 -18.81 -10.49
N ARG A 74 4.18 -17.57 -9.97
CA ARG A 74 4.16 -17.30 -8.52
C ARG A 74 2.97 -17.94 -7.81
N GLN A 75 1.80 -17.99 -8.45
CA GLN A 75 0.63 -18.66 -7.88
C GLN A 75 0.82 -20.19 -7.79
N TRP A 76 1.57 -20.79 -8.71
CA TRP A 76 1.87 -22.22 -8.73
C TRP A 76 2.95 -22.60 -7.72
N ASP A 77 3.80 -21.67 -7.28
CA ASP A 77 4.81 -21.94 -6.24
C ASP A 77 4.18 -22.55 -5.00
N LYS A 78 3.04 -22.02 -4.54
CA LYS A 78 2.32 -22.55 -3.38
C LYS A 78 1.78 -23.98 -3.61
N ILE A 79 1.28 -24.27 -4.80
CA ILE A 79 0.73 -25.57 -5.18
C ILE A 79 1.85 -26.61 -5.35
N LEU A 80 2.92 -26.20 -6.02
CA LEU A 80 4.09 -27.03 -6.32
C LEU A 80 5.08 -27.11 -5.15
N LYS A 81 4.81 -26.40 -4.05
CA LYS A 81 5.68 -26.26 -2.88
C LYS A 81 7.09 -25.82 -3.25
N ILE A 82 7.19 -24.94 -4.26
CA ILE A 82 8.44 -24.31 -4.66
C ILE A 82 8.69 -23.18 -3.69
N ASP A 83 9.80 -23.29 -2.97
CA ASP A 83 10.17 -22.34 -1.93
C ASP A 83 11.25 -21.41 -2.47
N GLU A 84 10.86 -20.20 -2.89
CA GLU A 84 11.78 -19.17 -3.41
C GLU A 84 12.94 -18.84 -2.45
N ILE A 85 12.76 -19.09 -1.16
CA ILE A 85 13.72 -18.84 -0.10
C ILE A 85 14.72 -19.99 0.00
N ASN A 86 14.23 -21.24 -0.11
CA ASN A 86 15.06 -22.44 0.04
C ASN A 86 15.54 -23.08 -1.28
N ILE A 87 15.23 -22.49 -2.44
CA ILE A 87 15.80 -22.94 -3.73
C ILE A 87 17.33 -22.88 -3.67
N LYS A 88 17.97 -24.03 -3.93
CA LYS A 88 19.43 -24.20 -3.92
C LYS A 88 20.10 -23.91 -5.27
N ASP A 89 19.33 -23.92 -6.35
CA ASP A 89 19.86 -23.86 -7.72
C ASP A 89 20.23 -22.43 -8.17
N ILE A 90 19.78 -21.41 -7.43
CA ILE A 90 20.10 -20.02 -7.72
C ILE A 90 21.47 -19.69 -7.12
N LYS A 91 22.47 -19.51 -7.99
CA LYS A 91 23.83 -19.14 -7.59
C LYS A 91 23.90 -17.67 -7.19
N ILE A 92 24.23 -17.41 -5.93
CA ILE A 92 24.32 -16.05 -5.39
C ILE A 92 25.74 -15.51 -5.53
N PRO A 93 25.92 -14.30 -6.08
CA PRO A 93 27.23 -13.67 -6.16
C PRO A 93 27.83 -13.43 -4.76
N LYS A 94 29.11 -13.76 -4.57
CA LYS A 94 29.82 -13.59 -3.28
C LYS A 94 29.64 -12.20 -2.66
N LYS A 95 29.57 -11.16 -3.50
CA LYS A 95 29.42 -9.76 -3.07
C LYS A 95 28.13 -9.45 -2.31
N VAL A 96 27.05 -10.20 -2.55
CA VAL A 96 25.74 -9.99 -1.90
C VAL A 96 25.36 -11.11 -0.93
N LYS A 97 26.31 -12.02 -0.62
CA LYS A 97 26.03 -13.15 0.26
C LYS A 97 25.60 -12.71 1.67
N HIS A 98 26.25 -11.66 2.20
CA HIS A 98 25.86 -11.07 3.48
C HIS A 98 24.40 -10.53 3.48
N ILE A 99 23.88 -10.13 2.31
CA ILE A 99 22.50 -9.67 2.17
C ILE A 99 21.54 -10.86 2.20
N GLU A 100 21.89 -11.99 1.59
CA GLU A 100 21.11 -13.23 1.74
C GLU A 100 21.08 -13.68 3.20
N GLU A 101 22.23 -13.66 3.89
CA GLU A 101 22.33 -14.03 5.31
C GLU A 101 21.44 -13.12 6.18
N GLN A 102 21.43 -11.81 5.90
CA GLN A 102 20.53 -10.88 6.59
C GLN A 102 19.06 -11.14 6.25
N PHE A 103 18.71 -11.37 4.97
CA PHE A 103 17.36 -11.73 4.56
C PHE A 103 16.86 -12.97 5.31
N MET A 104 17.69 -14.02 5.40
CA MET A 104 17.35 -15.24 6.12
C MET A 104 17.21 -15.01 7.63
N THR A 105 18.03 -14.14 8.21
CA THR A 105 17.88 -13.73 9.62
C THR A 105 16.52 -13.08 9.85
N LEU A 106 16.13 -12.12 9.01
CA LEU A 106 14.83 -11.45 9.10
C LEU A 106 13.68 -12.46 8.90
N TYR A 107 13.80 -13.35 7.92
CA TYR A 107 12.75 -14.31 7.58
C TYR A 107 12.50 -15.31 8.72
N ASN A 108 13.57 -15.76 9.38
CA ASN A 108 13.48 -16.69 10.50
C ASN A 108 13.14 -16.01 11.84
N THR A 109 13.10 -14.67 11.88
CA THR A 109 12.70 -13.95 13.08
C THR A 109 11.22 -14.18 13.34
N PRO A 110 10.79 -14.50 14.59
CA PRO A 110 9.38 -14.68 14.90
C PRO A 110 8.56 -13.44 14.55
N GLN A 111 7.56 -13.63 13.71
CA GLN A 111 6.67 -12.58 13.21
C GLN A 111 5.25 -12.89 13.68
N PRO A 112 4.71 -12.13 14.65
CA PRO A 112 3.35 -12.32 15.11
C PRO A 112 2.37 -12.15 13.94
N GLU A 113 1.44 -13.09 13.81
CA GLU A 113 0.38 -13.00 12.80
C GLU A 113 -0.42 -11.71 13.00
N GLN A 114 -0.72 -11.00 11.91
CA GLN A 114 -1.34 -9.69 11.99
C GLN A 114 -2.71 -9.79 12.71
N ARG A 115 -2.99 -8.84 13.61
CA ARG A 115 -4.23 -8.76 14.40
C ARG A 115 -4.40 -9.85 15.47
N THR A 116 -3.38 -10.65 15.78
CA THR A 116 -3.40 -11.49 16.99
C THR A 116 -3.02 -10.68 18.24
N LYS A 117 -3.26 -11.25 19.43
CA LYS A 117 -2.87 -10.62 20.71
C LYS A 117 -1.37 -10.36 20.76
N GLU A 118 -0.58 -11.33 20.31
CA GLU A 118 0.88 -11.25 20.23
C GLU A 118 1.30 -10.06 19.36
N TRP A 119 0.62 -9.81 18.24
CA TRP A 119 0.89 -8.67 17.38
C TRP A 119 0.59 -7.33 18.06
N PHE A 120 -0.52 -7.25 18.81
CA PHE A 120 -0.86 -6.04 19.57
C PHE A 120 0.15 -5.78 20.70
N ASP A 121 0.47 -6.78 21.50
CA ASP A 121 1.44 -6.70 22.60
C ASP A 121 2.82 -6.30 22.07
N TYR A 122 3.20 -6.92 20.96
CA TYR A 122 4.44 -6.62 20.26
C TYR A 122 4.54 -5.15 19.84
N ARG A 123 3.45 -4.58 19.29
CA ARG A 123 3.40 -3.17 18.89
C ARG A 123 3.25 -2.23 20.07
N TYR A 124 2.60 -2.65 21.15
CA TYR A 124 2.37 -1.84 22.34
C TYR A 124 3.69 -1.39 22.97
N ASN A 125 4.68 -2.28 23.03
CA ASN A 125 5.98 -2.01 23.65
C ASN A 125 7.03 -1.38 22.72
N ARG A 126 6.61 -0.84 21.56
CA ARG A 126 7.52 -0.26 20.56
C ARG A 126 6.97 0.99 19.90
N ILE A 127 7.85 1.89 19.49
CA ILE A 127 7.59 2.86 18.43
C ILE A 127 7.65 2.09 17.11
N THR A 128 6.49 1.85 16.49
CA THR A 128 6.43 1.21 15.17
C THR A 128 6.82 2.18 14.08
N ALA A 129 7.36 1.70 12.96
CA ALA A 129 7.87 2.57 11.90
C ALA A 129 6.80 3.56 11.36
N SER A 130 5.53 3.15 11.29
CA SER A 130 4.45 4.04 10.88
C SER A 130 4.18 5.18 11.87
N ASP A 131 4.61 5.04 13.13
CA ASP A 131 4.49 6.05 14.19
C ASP A 131 5.74 6.95 14.31
N THR A 132 6.86 6.65 13.62
CA THR A 132 8.13 7.37 13.78
C THR A 132 7.95 8.87 13.61
N ALA A 133 7.24 9.29 12.56
CA ALA A 133 6.98 10.70 12.29
C ALA A 133 6.15 11.37 13.39
N THR A 134 5.21 10.64 14.01
CA THR A 134 4.41 11.15 15.13
C THR A 134 5.26 11.26 16.39
N ALA A 135 6.07 10.25 16.68
CA ALA A 135 6.93 10.21 17.85
C ALA A 135 7.97 11.35 17.88
N ILE A 136 8.33 11.90 16.72
CA ILE A 136 9.24 13.06 16.59
C ILE A 136 8.49 14.36 16.27
N ASP A 137 7.17 14.36 16.41
CA ASP A 137 6.28 15.51 16.22
C ASP A 137 6.36 16.16 14.82
N ASN A 138 6.57 15.34 13.79
CA ASN A 138 6.62 15.73 12.37
C ASN A 138 5.48 15.11 11.53
N ASN A 139 4.52 14.42 12.16
CA ASN A 139 3.31 13.94 11.49
C ASN A 139 2.27 15.07 11.36
N PRO A 140 1.72 15.34 10.16
CA PRO A 140 0.67 16.35 9.99
C PRO A 140 -0.73 15.92 10.43
N TYR A 141 -0.93 14.66 10.85
CA TYR A 141 -2.24 14.11 11.18
C TYR A 141 -2.39 13.73 12.66
N GLU A 142 -1.27 13.59 13.37
CA GLU A 142 -1.24 13.16 14.76
C GLU A 142 -0.11 13.90 15.49
N SER A 143 -0.35 14.30 16.74
CA SER A 143 0.66 14.94 17.60
C SER A 143 1.42 13.91 18.43
N VAL A 144 2.61 14.26 18.91
CA VAL A 144 3.38 13.40 19.84
C VAL A 144 2.61 13.10 21.13
N GLU A 145 1.80 14.03 21.65
CA GLU A 145 0.97 13.81 22.84
C GLU A 145 -0.11 12.75 22.58
N SER A 146 -0.73 12.79 21.39
CA SER A 146 -1.68 11.75 20.97
C SER A 146 -1.02 10.37 20.89
N PHE A 147 0.22 10.33 20.38
CA PHE A 147 1.01 9.10 20.36
C PHE A 147 1.33 8.57 21.78
N ILE A 148 1.71 9.46 22.70
CA ILE A 148 1.97 9.10 24.10
C ILE A 148 0.70 8.51 24.72
N CYS A 149 -0.44 9.19 24.61
CA CYS A 149 -1.72 8.68 25.10
C CYS A 149 -2.05 7.29 24.51
N LYS A 150 -1.86 7.12 23.19
CA LYS A 150 -2.03 5.84 22.49
C LYS A 150 -1.13 4.72 23.05
N LYS A 151 0.09 5.03 23.47
CA LYS A 151 1.03 4.03 24.03
C LYS A 151 0.87 3.79 25.53
N CYS A 152 0.10 4.62 26.23
CA CYS A 152 -0.30 4.42 27.62
C CYS A 152 -1.65 3.71 27.77
N ASP A 153 -2.42 3.57 26.68
CA ASP A 153 -3.68 2.85 26.65
C ASP A 153 -3.49 1.44 26.02
N PRO A 154 -3.53 0.36 26.81
CA PRO A 154 -3.39 -1.00 26.29
C PRO A 154 -4.58 -1.45 25.43
N ASN A 155 -5.72 -0.76 25.54
CA ASN A 155 -6.94 -1.07 24.79
C ASN A 155 -7.19 -0.12 23.61
N PHE A 156 -6.18 0.68 23.24
CA PHE A 156 -6.35 1.67 22.18
C PHE A 156 -6.80 1.02 20.87
N PRO A 157 -7.98 1.35 20.33
CA PRO A 157 -8.55 0.62 19.21
C PRO A 157 -7.86 0.97 17.90
N PHE A 158 -7.60 -0.05 17.07
CA PHE A 158 -7.24 0.17 15.66
C PHE A 158 -8.52 0.30 14.83
N LEU A 159 -8.82 1.51 14.38
CA LEU A 159 -10.03 1.80 13.61
C LEU A 159 -9.73 1.79 12.11
N ASP A 160 -10.41 0.91 11.37
CA ASP A 160 -10.37 0.91 9.90
C ASP A 160 -11.14 2.14 9.37
N ASN A 161 -10.69 2.69 8.25
CA ASN A 161 -11.37 3.75 7.51
C ASN A 161 -11.18 3.52 6.02
N ASP A 162 -11.86 4.32 5.18
CA ASP A 162 -11.82 4.18 3.72
C ASP A 162 -10.38 4.18 3.15
N PHE A 163 -9.48 5.00 3.71
CA PHE A 163 -8.09 5.08 3.25
C PHE A 163 -7.28 3.82 3.61
N VAL A 164 -7.41 3.34 4.84
CA VAL A 164 -6.75 2.12 5.32
C VAL A 164 -7.29 0.90 4.58
N PHE A 165 -8.61 0.84 4.39
CA PHE A 165 -9.27 -0.23 3.66
C PHE A 165 -8.82 -0.28 2.19
N HIS A 166 -8.81 0.87 1.50
CA HIS A 166 -8.35 0.94 0.11
C HIS A 166 -6.88 0.49 -0.04
N GLY A 167 -6.02 0.90 0.90
CA GLY A 167 -4.63 0.42 0.97
C GLY A 167 -4.54 -1.10 1.03
N LYS A 168 -5.14 -1.69 2.07
CA LYS A 168 -5.14 -3.16 2.30
C LYS A 168 -5.70 -3.95 1.12
N LYS A 169 -6.76 -3.43 0.50
CA LYS A 169 -7.44 -4.06 -0.64
C LYS A 169 -6.57 -4.13 -1.89
N TYR A 170 -5.65 -3.19 -2.10
CA TYR A 170 -4.89 -3.09 -3.35
C TYR A 170 -3.39 -3.29 -3.20
N GLU A 171 -2.90 -3.52 -1.99
CA GLU A 171 -1.51 -3.83 -1.71
C GLU A 171 -1.03 -5.02 -2.54
N GLN A 172 -1.77 -6.14 -2.57
CA GLN A 172 -1.40 -7.32 -3.35
C GLN A 172 -1.33 -7.06 -4.87
N ILE A 173 -2.20 -6.18 -5.40
CA ILE A 173 -2.14 -5.77 -6.81
C ILE A 173 -0.87 -4.94 -7.06
N ALA A 174 -0.55 -4.01 -6.17
CA ALA A 174 0.66 -3.20 -6.26
C ALA A 174 1.95 -4.02 -6.08
N THR A 175 1.94 -5.05 -5.21
CA THR A 175 3.03 -6.04 -5.10
C THR A 175 3.21 -6.74 -6.44
N SER A 176 2.13 -7.31 -6.99
CA SER A 176 2.18 -8.04 -8.27
C SER A 176 2.65 -7.15 -9.43
N LEU A 177 2.26 -5.86 -9.42
CA LEU A 177 2.77 -4.86 -10.36
C LEU A 177 4.27 -4.69 -10.20
N TYR A 178 4.76 -4.41 -8.98
CA TYR A 178 6.18 -4.23 -8.71
C TYR A 178 7.02 -5.45 -9.13
N GLU A 179 6.56 -6.66 -8.78
CA GLU A 179 7.27 -7.89 -9.13
C GLU A 179 7.46 -8.05 -10.64
N HIS A 180 6.43 -7.69 -11.42
CA HIS A 180 6.52 -7.71 -12.87
C HIS A 180 7.44 -6.62 -13.42
N LEU A 181 7.27 -5.36 -12.98
CA LEU A 181 8.05 -4.21 -13.45
C LEU A 181 9.57 -4.43 -13.26
N TYR A 182 9.96 -5.11 -12.18
CA TYR A 182 11.35 -5.31 -11.81
C TYR A 182 11.84 -6.76 -11.94
N ASN A 183 11.00 -7.67 -12.47
CA ASN A 183 11.24 -9.11 -12.49
C ASN A 183 11.81 -9.63 -11.15
N SER A 184 11.17 -9.28 -10.03
CA SER A 184 11.67 -9.54 -8.68
C SER A 184 10.61 -10.25 -7.88
N LYS A 185 10.88 -11.44 -7.33
CA LYS A 185 9.98 -12.03 -6.32
C LYS A 185 10.14 -11.30 -5.00
N VAL A 186 9.03 -10.99 -4.36
CA VAL A 186 8.99 -10.26 -3.08
C VAL A 186 8.37 -11.15 -2.02
N THR A 187 9.10 -11.42 -0.95
CA THR A 187 8.57 -12.14 0.20
C THR A 187 7.92 -11.14 1.16
N GLU A 188 6.72 -11.45 1.65
CA GLU A 188 6.00 -10.64 2.64
C GLU A 188 6.62 -10.82 4.04
N PHE A 189 6.65 -9.75 4.83
CA PHE A 189 7.15 -9.78 6.20
C PHE A 189 6.14 -9.14 7.16
N GLY A 190 5.94 -9.78 8.31
CA GLY A 190 5.22 -9.23 9.44
C GLY A 190 6.07 -8.27 10.26
N CYS A 191 5.74 -8.15 11.55
CA CYS A 191 6.43 -7.23 12.45
C CYS A 191 7.80 -7.80 12.86
N VAL A 192 8.87 -7.07 12.58
CA VAL A 192 10.28 -7.42 12.88
C VAL A 192 10.87 -6.43 13.90
N PRO A 193 11.56 -6.91 14.97
CA PRO A 193 12.11 -6.04 15.99
C PRO A 193 13.43 -5.48 15.51
N SER A 194 13.78 -4.27 15.97
CA SER A 194 15.18 -3.88 15.89
C SER A 194 15.98 -4.65 16.91
N ASP A 195 17.00 -5.38 16.46
CA ASP A 195 17.97 -6.02 17.34
C ASP A 195 18.82 -5.02 18.10
N LYS A 196 19.14 -3.88 17.46
CA LYS A 196 19.96 -2.80 18.00
C LYS A 196 19.18 -1.90 18.97
N HIS A 197 17.89 -1.69 18.71
CA HIS A 197 17.06 -0.72 19.42
C HIS A 197 15.70 -1.31 19.80
N LYS A 198 15.64 -2.03 20.93
CA LYS A 198 14.44 -2.80 21.34
C LYS A 198 13.13 -2.01 21.44
N MET A 199 13.21 -0.68 21.63
CA MET A 199 12.04 0.22 21.60
C MET A 199 11.47 0.47 20.19
N LEU A 200 12.13 0.00 19.13
CA LEU A 200 11.74 0.20 17.74
C LEU A 200 11.28 -1.12 17.10
N GLY A 201 10.30 -1.03 16.22
CA GLY A 201 9.84 -2.14 15.39
C GLY A 201 9.50 -1.68 13.98
N ALA A 202 9.56 -2.60 13.03
CA ALA A 202 9.25 -2.37 11.62
C ALA A 202 8.33 -3.47 11.09
N SER A 203 7.53 -3.15 10.09
CA SER A 203 6.76 -4.13 9.33
C SER A 203 6.89 -3.67 7.88
N PRO A 204 7.92 -4.13 7.15
CA PRO A 204 8.03 -3.83 5.73
C PRO A 204 6.96 -4.59 4.94
N ASP A 205 6.37 -3.97 3.91
CA ASP A 205 5.33 -4.63 3.10
C ASP A 205 5.91 -5.84 2.33
N GLY A 206 7.21 -5.81 2.02
CA GLY A 206 7.95 -6.99 1.60
C GLY A 206 9.45 -6.75 1.44
N ILE A 207 10.19 -7.80 1.14
CA ILE A 207 11.62 -7.72 0.79
C ILE A 207 11.87 -8.61 -0.43
N SER A 208 12.56 -8.06 -1.44
CA SER A 208 12.97 -8.79 -2.63
C SER A 208 13.84 -10.00 -2.27
N SER A 209 13.39 -11.19 -2.67
CA SER A 209 14.09 -12.45 -2.44
C SER A 209 15.23 -12.64 -3.45
N LYS A 210 15.97 -13.74 -3.34
CA LYS A 210 17.06 -14.08 -4.27
C LYS A 210 16.58 -14.47 -5.66
N SER A 211 15.28 -14.70 -5.85
CA SER A 211 14.70 -15.18 -7.10
C SER A 211 13.98 -14.06 -7.86
N THR A 212 14.14 -14.10 -9.17
CA THR A 212 13.28 -13.42 -10.15
C THR A 212 12.04 -14.28 -10.43
N LEU A 213 11.07 -13.77 -11.19
CA LEU A 213 9.86 -14.51 -11.55
C LEU A 213 10.18 -15.76 -12.39
N ASP A 214 11.24 -15.71 -13.19
CA ASP A 214 11.76 -16.80 -14.02
C ASP A 214 12.88 -17.61 -13.34
N TYR A 215 12.95 -17.59 -12.00
CA TYR A 215 13.85 -18.40 -11.17
C TYR A 215 15.35 -18.20 -11.43
N LYS A 216 15.73 -17.01 -11.93
CA LYS A 216 17.13 -16.54 -11.99
C LYS A 216 17.49 -15.72 -10.75
N PHE A 217 18.78 -15.48 -10.55
CA PHE A 217 19.25 -14.61 -9.47
C PHE A 217 18.70 -13.18 -9.61
N ASN A 218 18.10 -12.67 -8.55
CA ASN A 218 17.54 -11.32 -8.45
C ASN A 218 18.58 -10.30 -7.99
N PRO A 219 18.95 -9.32 -8.84
CA PRO A 219 19.88 -8.26 -8.45
C PRO A 219 19.38 -7.37 -7.31
N LYS A 220 18.07 -7.32 -7.07
CA LYS A 220 17.42 -6.57 -5.99
C LYS A 220 17.30 -7.37 -4.69
N LEU A 221 17.96 -8.52 -4.53
CA LEU A 221 17.99 -9.26 -3.26
C LEU A 221 18.23 -8.30 -2.07
N GLY A 222 17.33 -8.34 -1.08
CA GLY A 222 17.38 -7.50 0.12
C GLY A 222 16.89 -6.06 -0.05
N TYR A 223 16.35 -5.69 -1.22
CA TYR A 223 15.62 -4.42 -1.37
C TYR A 223 14.29 -4.55 -0.64
N MET A 224 14.07 -3.68 0.33
CA MET A 224 12.78 -3.55 0.99
C MET A 224 11.76 -2.95 0.02
N LEU A 225 10.50 -3.33 0.14
CA LEU A 225 9.38 -2.77 -0.59
C LEU A 225 8.43 -2.09 0.40
N GLU A 226 8.08 -0.83 0.11
CA GLU A 226 7.05 -0.09 0.83
C GLU A 226 6.02 0.42 -0.19
N ILE A 227 4.79 -0.04 -0.03
CA ILE A 227 3.67 0.15 -0.95
C ILE A 227 2.70 1.15 -0.36
N LYS A 228 2.26 2.11 -1.18
CA LYS A 228 1.14 2.98 -0.83
C LYS A 228 0.15 3.08 -1.99
N CYS A 229 -1.08 2.69 -1.72
CA CYS A 229 -2.20 2.89 -2.64
C CYS A 229 -3.03 4.09 -2.15
N PRO A 230 -2.69 5.34 -2.54
CA PRO A 230 -3.43 6.51 -2.06
C PRO A 230 -4.84 6.56 -2.64
N TYR A 231 -5.85 6.60 -1.75
CA TYR A 231 -7.25 6.68 -2.18
C TYR A 231 -7.61 8.02 -2.86
N VAL A 232 -7.05 9.15 -2.38
CA VAL A 232 -7.36 10.50 -2.90
C VAL A 232 -6.14 11.35 -3.19
N ARG A 233 -5.00 11.04 -2.58
CA ARG A 233 -3.80 11.87 -2.66
C ARG A 233 -3.15 11.68 -4.04
N PRO A 234 -2.86 12.76 -4.80
CA PRO A 234 -2.13 12.63 -6.05
C PRO A 234 -0.69 12.16 -5.81
N ILE A 235 -0.14 11.47 -6.81
CA ILE A 235 1.25 11.00 -6.80
C ILE A 235 2.15 12.06 -7.44
N THR A 236 3.08 12.58 -6.65
CA THR A 236 4.20 13.40 -7.14
C THR A 236 5.28 12.45 -7.65
N ASN A 237 5.69 12.61 -8.91
CA ASN A 237 6.67 11.72 -9.56
C ASN A 237 7.98 12.40 -9.94
N LYS A 238 8.20 13.65 -9.51
CA LYS A 238 9.44 14.40 -9.72
C LYS A 238 9.74 15.25 -8.50
N GLY A 239 11.00 15.38 -8.12
CA GLY A 239 11.44 16.25 -7.01
C GLY A 239 12.31 15.51 -6.00
N ALA A 240 12.40 16.07 -4.79
CA ALA A 240 13.15 15.43 -3.71
C ALA A 240 12.45 14.14 -3.25
N ILE A 241 13.24 13.12 -2.90
CA ILE A 241 12.70 11.87 -2.35
C ILE A 241 11.89 12.17 -1.08
N ALA A 242 12.51 12.82 -0.10
CA ALA A 242 11.86 13.17 1.16
C ALA A 242 11.07 14.48 1.03
N GLY A 243 9.75 14.39 1.20
CA GLY A 243 8.84 15.54 1.24
C GLY A 243 8.08 15.81 -0.05
N ASP A 244 8.69 15.58 -1.23
CA ASP A 244 8.01 15.76 -2.52
C ASP A 244 7.43 14.43 -3.04
N ILE A 245 8.29 13.49 -3.43
CA ILE A 245 7.88 12.20 -4.01
C ILE A 245 7.32 11.28 -2.92
N CYS A 246 8.08 11.09 -1.85
CA CYS A 246 7.67 10.36 -0.66
C CYS A 246 7.29 11.37 0.43
N PRO A 247 6.00 11.45 0.84
CA PRO A 247 5.59 12.29 1.95
C PRO A 247 6.47 12.06 3.18
N TYR A 248 6.90 13.14 3.83
CA TYR A 248 7.97 13.07 4.85
C TYR A 248 7.69 12.07 5.99
N TYR A 249 6.43 11.89 6.36
CA TYR A 249 6.06 10.92 7.40
C TYR A 249 6.24 9.46 6.95
N TYR A 250 6.03 9.15 5.67
CA TYR A 250 6.40 7.85 5.08
C TYR A 250 7.91 7.72 4.91
N TYR A 251 8.63 8.82 4.60
CA TYR A 251 10.09 8.78 4.59
C TYR A 251 10.65 8.40 5.97
N CYS A 252 10.13 8.99 7.06
CA CYS A 252 10.51 8.59 8.42
C CYS A 252 10.23 7.10 8.69
N GLN A 253 9.10 6.59 8.22
CA GLN A 253 8.75 5.18 8.32
C GLN A 253 9.78 4.29 7.60
N VAL A 254 10.07 4.59 6.33
CA VAL A 254 11.05 3.84 5.52
C VAL A 254 12.43 3.84 6.18
N GLN A 255 12.89 5.00 6.67
CA GLN A 255 14.18 5.08 7.34
C GLN A 255 14.25 4.24 8.62
N GLN A 256 13.19 4.22 9.43
CA GLN A 256 13.13 3.31 10.58
C GLN A 256 13.07 1.83 10.16
N GLN A 257 12.33 1.49 9.10
CA GLN A 257 12.28 0.11 8.59
C GLN A 257 13.67 -0.36 8.13
N LEU A 258 14.39 0.46 7.36
CA LEU A 258 15.76 0.18 6.92
C LEU A 258 16.74 0.02 8.09
N GLU A 259 16.57 0.82 9.15
CA GLU A 259 17.38 0.69 10.36
C GLU A 259 17.08 -0.60 11.14
N CYS A 260 15.80 -0.90 11.37
CA CYS A 260 15.37 -2.10 12.09
C CYS A 260 15.81 -3.39 11.38
N CYS A 261 15.67 -3.43 10.05
CA CYS A 261 15.97 -4.61 9.25
C CYS A 261 17.45 -4.70 8.84
N ASP A 262 18.25 -3.68 9.16
CA ASP A 262 19.66 -3.54 8.72
C ASP A 262 19.84 -3.68 7.20
N LEU A 263 18.95 -3.06 6.43
CA LEU A 263 18.97 -3.05 4.96
C LEU A 263 19.39 -1.66 4.43
N GLU A 264 19.84 -1.60 3.19
CA GLU A 264 20.42 -0.37 2.62
C GLU A 264 19.45 0.38 1.68
N TYR A 265 18.49 -0.31 1.07
CA TYR A 265 17.58 0.27 0.07
C TYR A 265 16.14 -0.18 0.27
N CYS A 266 15.22 0.76 0.09
CA CYS A 266 13.78 0.50 0.01
C CYS A 266 13.24 1.10 -1.29
N ASP A 267 12.57 0.28 -2.11
CA ASP A 267 11.75 0.81 -3.19
C ASP A 267 10.39 1.23 -2.65
N PHE A 268 10.13 2.53 -2.73
CA PHE A 268 8.86 3.13 -2.35
C PHE A 268 7.99 3.24 -3.59
N ILE A 269 6.95 2.39 -3.67
CA ILE A 269 6.00 2.39 -4.78
C ILE A 269 4.66 2.99 -4.36
N GLN A 270 4.17 3.90 -5.19
CA GLN A 270 2.84 4.48 -5.06
C GLN A 270 2.00 4.03 -6.25
N CYS A 271 0.79 3.51 -5.99
CA CYS A 271 -0.11 3.04 -7.05
C CYS A 271 -1.49 3.67 -6.88
N ALA A 272 -1.95 4.45 -7.86
CA ALA A 272 -3.28 5.05 -7.85
C ALA A 272 -4.28 4.12 -8.56
N LEU A 273 -5.06 3.38 -7.77
CA LEU A 273 -6.09 2.48 -8.30
C LEU A 273 -7.48 3.09 -8.15
N VAL A 274 -8.32 2.87 -9.15
CA VAL A 274 -9.74 3.23 -9.16
C VAL A 274 -10.59 2.03 -9.52
N GLU A 275 -11.85 2.05 -9.10
CA GLU A 275 -12.82 1.00 -9.38
C GLU A 275 -13.78 1.46 -10.48
N TYR A 276 -14.05 0.59 -11.45
CA TYR A 276 -15.19 0.78 -12.34
C TYR A 276 -16.48 0.45 -11.59
N PRO A 277 -17.59 1.15 -11.89
CA PRO A 277 -18.87 0.88 -11.23
C PRO A 277 -19.41 -0.52 -11.55
N ASP A 278 -19.14 -1.02 -12.76
CA ASP A 278 -19.65 -2.29 -13.26
C ASP A 278 -18.76 -2.87 -14.37
N ARG A 279 -19.07 -4.11 -14.76
CA ARG A 279 -18.36 -4.86 -15.80
C ARG A 279 -18.47 -4.19 -17.17
N GLU A 280 -19.62 -3.57 -17.47
CA GLU A 280 -19.85 -2.94 -18.76
C GLU A 280 -18.89 -1.76 -18.96
N THR A 281 -18.82 -0.86 -17.99
CA THR A 281 -17.87 0.27 -17.98
C THR A 281 -16.44 -0.22 -18.08
N TYR A 282 -16.09 -1.29 -17.35
CA TYR A 282 -14.77 -1.91 -17.44
C TYR A 282 -14.45 -2.45 -18.85
N LEU A 283 -15.40 -3.10 -19.53
CA LEU A 283 -15.17 -3.67 -20.86
C LEU A 283 -15.08 -2.60 -21.95
N ARG A 284 -15.82 -1.51 -21.78
CA ARG A 284 -15.85 -0.38 -22.71
C ARG A 284 -14.59 0.47 -22.65
N ASP A 285 -13.84 0.41 -21.54
CA ASP A 285 -12.54 1.08 -21.45
C ASP A 285 -11.48 0.36 -22.29
N VAL A 286 -11.49 0.61 -23.59
CA VAL A 286 -10.48 0.09 -24.54
C VAL A 286 -9.17 0.90 -24.49
N ASP A 287 -9.12 1.96 -23.68
CA ASP A 287 -7.91 2.75 -23.44
C ASP A 287 -7.11 2.17 -22.27
N HIS A 288 -6.17 1.32 -22.64
CA HIS A 288 -5.24 0.68 -21.71
C HIS A 288 -4.06 1.56 -21.31
N THR A 289 -4.07 2.86 -21.65
CA THR A 289 -2.97 3.75 -21.25
C THR A 289 -2.97 3.96 -19.74
N PHE A 290 -1.80 3.74 -19.15
CA PHE A 290 -1.52 3.97 -17.75
C PHE A 290 -0.08 4.44 -17.62
N LYS A 291 0.17 5.37 -16.70
CA LYS A 291 1.49 6.00 -16.59
C LYS A 291 2.30 5.36 -15.46
N ILE A 292 3.27 4.54 -15.82
CA ILE A 292 4.26 3.99 -14.89
C ILE A 292 5.54 4.82 -14.98
N THR A 293 6.00 5.33 -13.85
CA THR A 293 7.22 6.14 -13.77
C THR A 293 8.15 5.64 -12.68
N GLU A 294 9.43 5.94 -12.81
CA GLU A 294 10.44 5.68 -11.79
C GLU A 294 11.42 6.84 -11.65
N GLU A 295 12.28 6.76 -10.63
CA GLU A 295 13.36 7.70 -10.35
C GLU A 295 12.90 9.13 -10.00
N VAL A 296 13.83 9.95 -9.53
CA VAL A 296 13.52 11.30 -9.02
C VAL A 296 13.09 12.30 -10.10
N ASP A 297 13.32 11.97 -11.37
CA ASP A 297 12.99 12.79 -12.54
C ASP A 297 11.70 12.34 -13.25
N GLY A 298 11.04 11.28 -12.74
CA GLY A 298 9.78 10.75 -13.26
C GLY A 298 9.93 10.14 -14.64
N ARG A 299 11.04 9.43 -14.88
CA ARG A 299 11.29 8.64 -16.10
C ARG A 299 10.15 7.66 -16.32
N THR A 300 9.56 7.67 -17.52
CA THR A 300 8.48 6.75 -17.88
C THR A 300 9.06 5.40 -18.26
N MET A 301 8.47 4.32 -17.75
CA MET A 301 8.87 2.96 -18.14
C MET A 301 8.34 2.63 -19.54
N GLY A 302 9.10 1.81 -20.29
CA GLY A 302 8.68 1.31 -21.60
C GLY A 302 7.62 0.21 -21.49
N GLU A 303 6.92 -0.03 -22.60
CA GLU A 303 5.88 -1.07 -22.71
C GLU A 303 6.44 -2.50 -22.51
N ASP A 304 7.75 -2.69 -22.70
CA ASP A 304 8.45 -3.94 -22.45
C ASP A 304 8.41 -4.36 -20.97
N LYS A 305 8.42 -3.40 -20.06
CA LYS A 305 8.33 -3.64 -18.61
C LYS A 305 6.92 -3.46 -18.05
N ALA A 306 6.13 -2.59 -18.66
CA ALA A 306 4.80 -2.22 -18.21
C ALA A 306 3.77 -2.43 -19.33
N PRO A 307 3.48 -3.68 -19.74
CA PRO A 307 2.56 -3.94 -20.83
C PRO A 307 1.14 -3.51 -20.47
N ASN A 308 0.44 -2.94 -21.46
CA ASN A 308 -0.91 -2.37 -21.34
C ASN A 308 -1.97 -3.33 -20.77
N VAL A 309 -1.78 -4.64 -20.91
CA VAL A 309 -2.66 -5.67 -20.33
C VAL A 309 -2.76 -5.58 -18.80
N MET A 310 -1.74 -5.03 -18.12
CA MET A 310 -1.71 -4.89 -16.66
C MET A 310 -2.48 -3.68 -16.12
N SER A 311 -2.94 -2.79 -17.00
CA SER A 311 -3.57 -1.53 -16.64
C SER A 311 -4.86 -1.70 -15.82
N LYS A 312 -5.54 -2.85 -15.93
CA LYS A 312 -6.80 -3.12 -15.27
C LYS A 312 -7.01 -4.61 -15.06
N GLY A 313 -7.88 -4.98 -14.13
CA GLY A 313 -8.16 -6.38 -13.84
C GLY A 313 -9.24 -6.58 -12.78
N TYR A 314 -9.30 -7.81 -12.25
CA TYR A 314 -10.34 -8.27 -11.33
C TYR A 314 -9.79 -8.46 -9.92
N VAL A 315 -10.66 -8.30 -8.92
CA VAL A 315 -10.51 -8.84 -7.56
C VAL A 315 -11.86 -9.42 -7.14
N LEU A 316 -11.87 -10.59 -6.52
CA LEU A 316 -13.11 -11.17 -5.99
C LEU A 316 -13.28 -10.76 -4.53
N GLN A 317 -14.42 -10.15 -4.20
CA GLN A 317 -14.77 -9.71 -2.85
C GLN A 317 -15.69 -10.71 -2.17
N PHE A 318 -15.36 -11.05 -0.93
CA PHE A 318 -16.17 -11.87 -0.05
C PHE A 318 -16.43 -11.07 1.23
N LEU A 319 -17.68 -11.07 1.69
CA LEU A 319 -18.08 -10.32 2.88
C LEU A 319 -18.50 -11.27 4.00
N PRO A 320 -18.29 -10.91 5.27
CA PRO A 320 -18.67 -11.79 6.38
C PRO A 320 -20.19 -11.92 6.44
N LYS A 321 -20.69 -13.12 6.71
CA LYS A 321 -22.13 -13.41 6.82
C LYS A 321 -22.78 -12.68 8.00
N ILE A 322 -22.00 -12.48 9.07
CA ILE A 322 -22.40 -11.78 10.29
C ILE A 322 -21.51 -10.55 10.41
N TYR A 323 -22.12 -9.39 10.60
CA TYR A 323 -21.41 -8.13 10.77
C TYR A 323 -22.08 -7.27 11.83
N GLU A 324 -21.29 -6.87 12.82
CA GLU A 324 -21.68 -5.95 13.88
C GLU A 324 -20.68 -4.78 13.87
N PRO A 325 -21.14 -3.53 13.65
CA PRO A 325 -20.29 -2.35 13.69
C PRO A 325 -19.64 -2.20 15.07
N LYS A 326 -18.31 -2.07 15.11
CA LYS A 326 -17.58 -1.88 16.37
C LYS A 326 -17.51 -0.42 16.83
N PHE A 327 -17.77 0.52 15.92
CA PHE A 327 -17.72 1.96 16.16
C PHE A 327 -18.51 2.71 15.09
N ASP A 328 -18.76 4.00 15.32
CA ASP A 328 -19.44 4.86 14.34
C ASP A 328 -18.62 5.02 13.05
N GLY A 329 -19.21 4.69 11.91
CA GLY A 329 -18.55 4.69 10.61
C GLY A 329 -17.77 3.42 10.26
N ASP A 330 -17.79 2.38 11.09
CA ASP A 330 -17.34 1.04 10.69
C ASP A 330 -18.28 0.52 9.59
N LYS A 331 -17.71 -0.07 8.53
CA LYS A 331 -18.46 -0.57 7.37
C LYS A 331 -18.24 -2.06 7.20
N HIS A 332 -19.28 -2.76 6.77
CA HIS A 332 -19.25 -4.19 6.46
C HIS A 332 -18.09 -4.56 5.53
N ILE A 333 -17.86 -3.73 4.51
CA ILE A 333 -16.78 -3.91 3.52
C ILE A 333 -15.37 -3.93 4.15
N TYR A 334 -15.14 -3.24 5.26
CA TYR A 334 -13.82 -3.19 5.91
C TYR A 334 -13.40 -4.54 6.49
N LYS A 335 -14.34 -5.48 6.62
CA LYS A 335 -14.11 -6.86 7.08
C LYS A 335 -14.09 -7.85 5.91
N GLY A 336 -14.04 -7.36 4.67
CA GLY A 336 -14.02 -8.20 3.48
C GLY A 336 -12.72 -9.00 3.34
N PHE A 337 -12.88 -10.20 2.79
CA PHE A 337 -11.79 -11.05 2.30
C PHE A 337 -11.70 -10.92 0.78
N PHE A 338 -10.48 -10.91 0.24
CA PHE A 338 -10.23 -10.67 -1.17
C PHE A 338 -9.41 -11.80 -1.78
N VAL A 339 -9.82 -12.25 -2.96
CA VAL A 339 -9.04 -13.19 -3.78
C VAL A 339 -8.53 -12.47 -5.02
N TYR A 340 -7.22 -12.56 -5.22
CA TYR A 340 -6.48 -11.84 -6.24
C TYR A 340 -6.12 -12.76 -7.42
N PRO A 341 -5.98 -12.19 -8.63
CA PRO A 341 -5.62 -12.97 -9.82
C PRO A 341 -4.18 -13.50 -9.74
N PRO A 342 -3.88 -14.62 -10.44
CA PRO A 342 -2.53 -15.20 -10.48
C PRO A 342 -1.43 -14.23 -10.91
N ARG A 343 -1.75 -13.39 -11.89
CA ARG A 343 -0.82 -12.47 -12.56
C ARG A 343 -1.63 -11.34 -13.20
N LEU A 344 -0.98 -10.20 -13.41
CA LEU A 344 -1.61 -9.01 -14.02
C LEU A 344 -1.60 -9.02 -15.55
N THR A 345 -0.81 -9.91 -16.14
CA THR A 345 -0.66 -10.08 -17.60
C THR A 345 -1.74 -10.97 -18.22
N MET A 346 -2.86 -11.17 -17.52
CA MET A 346 -3.96 -12.00 -17.99
C MET A 346 -4.80 -11.25 -19.02
N THR A 347 -5.14 -11.91 -20.12
CA THR A 347 -6.12 -11.38 -21.07
C THR A 347 -7.51 -11.39 -20.45
N GLN A 348 -8.41 -10.61 -21.04
CA GLN A 348 -9.78 -10.52 -20.58
C GLN A 348 -10.51 -11.89 -20.52
N PRO A 349 -10.44 -12.78 -21.53
CA PRO A 349 -10.97 -14.14 -21.41
C PRO A 349 -10.33 -14.98 -20.29
N GLN A 350 -9.03 -14.79 -20.02
CA GLN A 350 -8.35 -15.49 -18.92
C GLN A 350 -8.86 -15.01 -17.56
N TYR A 351 -9.11 -13.71 -17.40
CA TYR A 351 -9.74 -13.15 -16.20
C TYR A 351 -11.16 -13.69 -15.98
N ASP A 352 -11.99 -13.73 -17.04
CA ASP A 352 -13.34 -14.30 -16.97
C ASP A 352 -13.30 -15.78 -16.56
N LEU A 353 -12.44 -16.59 -17.18
CA LEU A 353 -12.29 -18.01 -16.85
C LEU A 353 -11.78 -18.22 -15.42
N TRP A 354 -10.78 -17.45 -14.99
CA TRP A 354 -10.27 -17.49 -13.63
C TRP A 354 -11.36 -17.14 -12.61
N ALA A 355 -12.09 -16.05 -12.83
CA ALA A 355 -13.16 -15.63 -11.92
C ALA A 355 -14.24 -16.70 -11.81
N LEU A 356 -14.69 -17.26 -12.94
CA LEU A 356 -15.68 -18.34 -12.96
C LEU A 356 -15.18 -19.58 -12.19
N ASN A 357 -13.95 -20.02 -12.46
CA ASN A 357 -13.36 -21.15 -11.77
C ASN A 357 -13.25 -20.89 -10.26
N THR A 358 -12.68 -19.76 -9.85
CA THR A 358 -12.53 -19.42 -8.43
C THR A 358 -13.89 -19.28 -7.74
N ILE A 359 -14.89 -18.65 -8.36
CA ILE A 359 -16.25 -18.56 -7.78
C ILE A 359 -16.91 -19.95 -7.68
N SER A 360 -16.57 -20.90 -8.55
CA SER A 360 -17.10 -22.27 -8.47
C SER A 360 -16.38 -23.15 -7.43
N THR A 361 -15.11 -22.86 -7.10
CA THR A 361 -14.27 -23.70 -6.23
C THR A 361 -13.90 -23.07 -4.91
N TRP A 362 -14.11 -21.77 -4.68
CA TRP A 362 -13.59 -21.06 -3.50
C TRP A 362 -14.02 -21.69 -2.17
N GLN A 363 -15.20 -22.30 -2.10
CA GLN A 363 -15.66 -22.97 -0.87
C GLN A 363 -14.79 -24.18 -0.50
N LYS A 364 -14.23 -24.85 -1.50
CA LYS A 364 -13.27 -25.94 -1.35
C LYS A 364 -11.86 -25.42 -1.09
N ASP A 365 -11.48 -24.35 -1.78
CA ASP A 365 -10.13 -23.79 -1.71
C ASP A 365 -9.90 -22.99 -0.41
N TYR A 366 -10.96 -22.44 0.17
CA TYR A 366 -10.97 -21.62 1.39
C TYR A 366 -12.12 -22.03 2.33
N PRO A 367 -12.10 -23.23 2.92
CA PRO A 367 -13.19 -23.74 3.75
C PRO A 367 -13.52 -22.82 4.95
N ASP A 368 -12.51 -22.32 5.67
CA ASP A 368 -12.70 -21.43 6.83
C ASP A 368 -13.38 -20.11 6.45
N ILE A 369 -13.04 -19.60 5.25
CA ILE A 369 -13.68 -18.41 4.69
C ILE A 369 -15.12 -18.74 4.26
N ALA A 370 -15.37 -19.92 3.71
CA ALA A 370 -16.71 -20.35 3.29
C ALA A 370 -17.69 -20.50 4.47
N GLU A 371 -17.19 -20.82 5.65
CA GLU A 371 -17.99 -20.85 6.88
C GLU A 371 -18.43 -19.45 7.29
N SER A 372 -17.50 -18.48 7.24
CA SER A 372 -17.67 -17.13 7.80
C SER A 372 -18.10 -16.06 6.81
N HIS A 373 -17.87 -16.24 5.50
CA HIS A 373 -18.09 -15.26 4.45
C HIS A 373 -18.96 -15.80 3.31
N PHE A 374 -19.49 -14.90 2.49
CA PHE A 374 -20.16 -15.22 1.23
C PHE A 374 -19.53 -14.41 0.09
N PHE A 375 -19.63 -14.92 -1.14
CA PHE A 375 -19.23 -14.17 -2.32
C PHE A 375 -20.16 -12.97 -2.52
N ASP A 376 -19.60 -11.77 -2.52
CA ASP A 376 -20.35 -10.53 -2.69
C ASP A 376 -20.36 -10.07 -4.15
N ARG A 377 -19.17 -9.79 -4.72
CA ARG A 377 -19.06 -9.28 -6.09
C ARG A 377 -17.65 -9.41 -6.67
N ILE A 378 -17.58 -9.27 -8.00
CA ILE A 378 -16.34 -8.99 -8.72
C ILE A 378 -16.10 -7.49 -8.70
N LEU A 379 -14.89 -7.09 -8.31
CA LEU A 379 -14.41 -5.73 -8.36
C LEU A 379 -13.55 -5.57 -9.60
N TYR A 380 -13.83 -4.53 -10.37
CA TYR A 380 -13.10 -4.18 -11.58
C TYR A 380 -12.23 -2.97 -11.27
N TRP A 381 -10.91 -3.10 -11.36
CA TRP A 381 -9.98 -2.02 -11.02
C TRP A 381 -9.18 -1.55 -12.23
N LYS A 382 -8.74 -0.29 -12.22
CA LYS A 382 -7.77 0.32 -13.15
C LYS A 382 -6.63 0.96 -12.36
N ILE A 383 -5.40 0.82 -12.83
CA ILE A 383 -4.26 1.61 -12.39
C ILE A 383 -4.21 2.87 -13.26
N ASN A 384 -4.39 4.04 -12.67
CA ASN A 384 -4.28 5.31 -13.39
C ASN A 384 -2.82 5.68 -13.60
N ASN A 385 -2.04 5.62 -12.53
CA ASN A 385 -0.60 5.82 -12.56
C ASN A 385 0.07 5.12 -11.38
N ALA A 386 1.35 4.81 -11.55
CA ALA A 386 2.21 4.38 -10.47
C ALA A 386 3.59 5.04 -10.57
N HIS A 387 4.24 5.18 -9.43
CA HIS A 387 5.58 5.75 -9.34
C HIS A 387 6.42 5.01 -8.32
N THR A 388 7.63 4.62 -8.72
CA THR A 388 8.60 3.96 -7.84
C THR A 388 9.86 4.81 -7.68
N VAL A 389 10.29 5.02 -6.44
CA VAL A 389 11.58 5.65 -6.15
C VAL A 389 12.36 4.82 -5.14
N THR A 390 13.65 4.60 -5.40
CA THR A 390 14.54 3.93 -4.44
C THR A 390 15.00 4.92 -3.38
N ILE A 391 14.72 4.62 -2.12
CA ILE A 391 15.11 5.38 -0.95
C ILE A 391 16.31 4.68 -0.29
N PRO A 392 17.51 5.30 -0.29
CA PRO A 392 18.65 4.77 0.44
C PRO A 392 18.51 5.02 1.94
N ARG A 393 19.11 4.15 2.75
CA ARG A 393 19.21 4.35 4.20
C ARG A 393 20.09 5.56 4.52
N ASP A 394 19.56 6.46 5.32
CA ASP A 394 20.21 7.68 5.77
C ASP A 394 20.60 7.55 7.26
N LYS A 395 21.80 7.02 7.47
CA LYS A 395 22.36 6.76 8.81
C LYS A 395 22.60 8.06 9.58
N GLU A 396 22.91 9.16 8.89
CA GLU A 396 23.11 10.46 9.54
C GLU A 396 21.80 11.07 10.01
N TRP A 397 20.75 10.99 9.20
CA TRP A 397 19.41 11.37 9.60
C TRP A 397 18.95 10.53 10.78
N PHE A 398 19.11 9.21 10.73
CA PHE A 398 18.69 8.34 11.82
C PHE A 398 19.44 8.67 13.12
N ALA A 399 20.75 8.90 13.07
CA ALA A 399 21.54 9.29 14.24
C ALA A 399 21.08 10.61 14.89
N LYS A 400 20.54 11.55 14.11
CA LYS A 400 19.96 12.82 14.61
C LYS A 400 18.58 12.63 15.23
N VAL A 401 17.78 11.72 14.65
CA VAL A 401 16.38 11.47 15.02
C VAL A 401 16.26 10.50 16.21
N PHE A 402 17.16 9.53 16.32
CA PHE A 402 17.15 8.50 17.35
C PHE A 402 17.10 9.05 18.79
N PRO A 403 17.89 10.07 19.18
CA PRO A 403 17.78 10.66 20.52
C PRO A 403 16.40 11.25 20.83
N VAL A 404 15.68 11.74 19.81
CA VAL A 404 14.31 12.26 19.97
C VAL A 404 13.33 11.11 20.18
N LEU A 405 13.48 10.02 19.43
CA LEU A 405 12.69 8.81 19.64
C LEU A 405 12.90 8.24 21.06
N GLN A 406 14.16 8.27 21.54
CA GLN A 406 14.49 7.83 22.90
C GLN A 406 13.82 8.71 23.96
N ASP A 407 13.92 10.03 23.84
CA ASP A 407 13.25 10.98 24.75
C ASP A 407 11.72 10.78 24.74
N THR A 408 11.11 10.61 23.57
CA THR A 408 9.67 10.32 23.47
C THR A 408 9.31 8.98 24.13
N TRP A 409 10.13 7.94 23.95
CA TRP A 409 9.89 6.65 24.60
C TRP A 409 10.04 6.72 26.11
N THR A 410 11.04 7.44 26.63
CA THR A 410 11.18 7.71 28.07
C THR A 410 9.94 8.38 28.64
N LYS A 411 9.33 9.33 27.92
CA LYS A 411 8.05 9.94 28.34
C LYS A 411 6.90 8.93 28.36
N VAL A 412 6.80 8.07 27.35
CA VAL A 412 5.81 6.98 27.36
C VAL A 412 5.96 6.12 28.60
N CYS A 413 7.17 5.71 28.93
CA CYS A 413 7.46 4.93 30.14
C CYS A 413 7.07 5.69 31.42
N HIS A 414 7.45 6.96 31.53
CA HIS A 414 7.03 7.83 32.66
C HIS A 414 5.51 7.87 32.82
N TYR A 415 4.77 8.14 31.75
CA TYR A 415 3.31 8.25 31.82
C TYR A 415 2.60 6.90 32.03
N ARG A 416 3.23 5.77 31.69
CA ARG A 416 2.72 4.45 32.08
C ARG A 416 2.78 4.23 33.59
N GLU A 417 3.77 4.81 34.27
CA GLU A 417 3.91 4.76 35.73
C GLU A 417 3.08 5.84 36.44
N HIS A 418 2.78 6.95 35.77
CA HIS A 418 2.07 8.12 36.31
C HIS A 418 0.77 8.41 35.53
N LEU A 419 -0.14 7.44 35.53
CA LEU A 419 -1.39 7.52 34.75
C LEU A 419 -2.29 8.70 35.17
N GLU A 420 -2.15 9.20 36.39
CA GLU A 420 -2.84 10.40 36.90
C GLU A 420 -2.47 11.69 36.15
N GLU A 421 -1.29 11.74 35.49
CA GLU A 421 -0.87 12.88 34.68
C GLU A 421 -1.43 12.80 33.23
N LEU A 422 -1.88 11.62 32.80
CA LEU A 422 -2.33 11.36 31.43
C LEU A 422 -3.51 12.25 30.98
N PRO A 423 -4.50 12.62 31.82
CA PRO A 423 -5.57 13.54 31.44
C PRO A 423 -5.06 14.90 30.94
N MET A 424 -3.97 15.41 31.51
CA MET A 424 -3.36 16.67 31.07
C MET A 424 -2.75 16.54 29.67
N VAL A 425 -2.06 15.43 29.41
CA VAL A 425 -1.49 15.11 28.08
C VAL A 425 -2.61 14.95 27.04
N GLN A 426 -3.70 14.29 27.42
CA GLN A 426 -4.87 14.11 26.57
C GLN A 426 -5.54 15.45 26.23
N GLU A 427 -5.60 16.39 27.17
CA GLU A 427 -6.10 17.74 26.92
C GLU A 427 -5.21 18.50 25.92
N LEU A 428 -3.88 18.39 26.05
CA LEU A 428 -2.94 18.97 25.08
C LEU A 428 -3.12 18.36 23.69
N ALA A 429 -3.21 17.03 23.60
CA ALA A 429 -3.48 16.34 22.34
C ALA A 429 -4.77 16.85 21.69
N ASN A 430 -5.85 16.99 22.47
CA ASN A 430 -7.13 17.50 21.99
C ASN A 430 -7.05 18.96 21.53
N LYS A 431 -6.32 19.83 22.23
CA LYS A 431 -6.07 21.21 21.80
C LYS A 431 -5.31 21.24 20.47
N ARG A 432 -4.34 20.35 20.28
CA ARG A 432 -3.55 20.26 19.05
C ARG A 432 -4.34 19.70 17.86
N LYS A 433 -5.40 18.90 18.08
CA LYS A 433 -6.27 18.36 17.00
C LYS A 433 -6.78 19.44 16.04
N ALA A 434 -7.17 20.61 16.57
CA ALA A 434 -7.62 21.73 15.76
C ALA A 434 -6.55 22.28 14.79
N PHE A 435 -5.28 21.97 15.06
CA PHE A 435 -4.12 22.57 14.38
C PHE A 435 -3.31 21.60 13.54
N TYR A 436 -3.68 20.31 13.46
CA TYR A 436 -2.92 19.27 12.74
C TYR A 436 -2.57 19.67 11.28
N ARG A 437 -3.50 20.35 10.60
CA ARG A 437 -3.36 20.80 9.20
C ARG A 437 -2.59 22.12 9.01
N TYR A 438 -2.20 22.79 10.10
CA TYR A 438 -1.55 24.09 10.04
C TYR A 438 -0.05 23.97 10.39
N LYS A 439 0.76 24.87 9.85
CA LYS A 439 2.16 25.01 10.28
C LYS A 439 2.14 25.86 11.53
N THR A 440 1.99 25.22 12.68
CA THR A 440 2.07 25.92 13.97
C THR A 440 3.52 25.94 14.44
N GLU A 441 4.07 27.15 14.56
CA GLU A 441 5.28 27.37 15.34
C GLU A 441 4.84 27.82 16.73
N PHE A 442 4.95 26.93 17.71
CA PHE A 442 4.76 27.30 19.11
C PHE A 442 6.04 27.96 19.60
N LYS A 443 6.04 29.29 19.76
CA LYS A 443 7.02 29.91 20.65
C LYS A 443 6.62 29.53 22.08
N VAL A 444 7.24 28.48 22.60
CA VAL A 444 7.31 28.29 24.04
C VAL A 444 8.13 29.46 24.55
N ASN A 445 7.49 30.37 25.30
CA ASN A 445 8.22 31.38 26.05
C ASN A 445 9.01 30.65 27.15
N ASN A 446 10.19 30.14 26.81
CA ASN A 446 11.17 29.73 27.80
C ASN A 446 11.64 31.01 28.50
N PHE A 447 11.00 31.36 29.61
CA PHE A 447 11.62 32.23 30.59
C PHE A 447 12.38 31.31 31.56
N GLU A 448 13.67 31.17 31.24
CA GLU A 448 14.77 30.60 32.04
C GLU A 448 14.97 29.06 32.07
N PRO A 449 16.24 28.60 32.17
CA PRO A 449 16.56 27.18 32.34
C PRO A 449 16.23 26.75 33.79
N ASN A 450 15.44 25.68 33.94
CA ASN A 450 15.05 24.99 35.19
C ASN A 450 13.69 25.31 35.84
N THR A 451 12.73 25.91 35.15
CA THR A 451 11.38 26.08 35.73
C THR A 451 10.40 25.00 35.25
N ALA A 452 10.00 24.11 36.16
CA ALA A 452 8.81 23.28 36.04
C ALA A 452 7.54 24.16 36.03
N PHE A 453 6.49 23.71 35.35
CA PHE A 453 5.26 24.49 35.10
C PHE A 453 4.46 24.83 36.39
N LEU A 454 3.68 25.92 36.26
CA LEU A 454 2.60 26.46 37.11
C LEU A 454 2.98 27.59 38.09
N ASP A 455 2.96 28.84 37.60
CA ASP A 455 2.61 30.01 38.40
C ASP A 455 1.33 30.62 37.80
N THR A 456 0.25 30.69 38.59
CA THR A 456 -1.10 31.08 38.18
C THR A 456 -1.37 32.59 38.25
N ASP A 457 -0.41 33.42 38.66
CA ASP A 457 -0.77 34.75 39.20
C ASP A 457 -0.34 35.98 38.38
N LYS A 458 -0.18 35.90 37.05
CA LYS A 458 0.05 37.12 36.23
C LYS A 458 -0.75 37.21 34.92
N PRO A 459 -1.30 38.40 34.59
CA PRO A 459 -2.16 38.58 33.42
C PRO A 459 -1.36 38.48 32.12
N LYS A 460 -1.86 37.66 31.20
CA LYS A 460 -1.26 37.34 29.90
C LYS A 460 -1.38 38.53 28.94
N LYS A 461 -0.27 39.05 28.42
CA LYS A 461 -0.27 39.87 27.20
C LYS A 461 -0.50 38.95 25.99
N SER A 462 -1.52 39.24 25.20
CA SER A 462 -1.84 38.51 23.98
C SER A 462 -0.78 38.76 22.91
N THR A 463 -0.16 37.70 22.41
CA THR A 463 0.72 37.76 21.24
C THR A 463 -0.04 37.14 20.05
N VAL A 464 -0.04 37.86 18.94
CA VAL A 464 -0.74 37.52 17.70
C VAL A 464 -0.26 36.16 17.17
N LEU A 465 -1.17 35.20 17.07
CA LEU A 465 -0.97 33.92 16.39
C LEU A 465 -0.99 34.17 14.88
N THR A 466 0.14 33.95 14.20
CA THR A 466 0.17 33.95 12.74
C THR A 466 -0.13 32.56 12.21
N PHE A 467 -1.30 32.39 11.59
CA PHE A 467 -1.68 31.15 10.93
C PHE A 467 -1.29 31.22 9.45
N LYS A 468 -0.42 30.32 9.00
CA LYS A 468 -0.23 30.06 7.56
C LYS A 468 -0.67 28.63 7.26
N PRO A 469 -1.45 28.40 6.18
CA PRO A 469 -1.68 27.05 5.67
C PRO A 469 -0.32 26.38 5.42
N LYS A 470 -0.18 25.07 5.66
CA LYS A 470 0.97 24.28 5.18
C LYS A 470 0.91 24.24 3.64
N SER A 471 1.22 25.35 2.99
CA SER A 471 1.54 25.37 1.56
C SER A 471 3.04 25.15 1.45
N ASN A 472 3.39 24.05 0.77
CA ASN A 472 4.72 23.53 0.46
C ASN A 472 5.40 22.70 1.57
N TYR A 473 5.55 21.41 1.27
CA TYR A 473 6.23 20.39 2.07
C TYR A 473 7.77 20.55 2.09
N ASN A 474 8.31 21.60 1.48
CA ASN A 474 9.73 21.75 1.12
C ASN A 474 10.67 22.24 2.24
N ASN A 475 10.27 22.23 3.51
CA ASN A 475 11.08 22.87 4.59
C ASN A 475 11.22 22.02 5.86
N TYR A 476 11.37 20.70 5.74
CA TYR A 476 11.75 19.84 6.88
C TYR A 476 13.26 19.56 6.97
N SER A 477 14.06 19.90 5.94
CA SER A 477 15.51 19.70 5.92
C SER A 477 16.31 20.61 6.87
N ASN A 478 15.69 21.62 7.48
CA ASN A 478 16.37 22.65 8.29
C ASN A 478 15.96 22.71 9.77
N LYS A 479 15.21 21.73 10.31
CA LYS A 479 14.95 21.71 11.76
C LYS A 479 16.20 21.25 12.52
N GLN A 480 16.83 22.16 13.26
CA GLN A 480 17.86 21.81 14.25
C GLN A 480 17.22 21.00 15.38
N PHE A 481 17.69 19.76 15.58
CA PHE A 481 17.33 18.94 16.72
C PHE A 481 18.15 19.39 17.93
N THR A 482 17.57 20.16 18.84
CA THR A 482 18.26 20.58 20.07
C THR A 482 18.00 19.59 21.19
N LYS A 483 19.08 19.04 21.75
CA LYS A 483 19.10 18.16 22.93
C LYS A 483 18.47 18.88 24.14
N LYS A 484 17.39 18.34 24.70
CA LYS A 484 17.02 18.61 26.11
C LYS A 484 17.55 17.45 26.93
N THR A 485 18.52 17.75 27.79
CA THR A 485 19.13 16.77 28.69
C THR A 485 18.11 16.38 29.76
N ILE A 486 17.64 15.14 29.72
CA ILE A 486 16.98 14.49 30.86
C ILE A 486 17.88 13.32 31.26
N THR A 487 18.25 13.26 32.53
CA THR A 487 19.10 12.21 33.09
C THR A 487 18.29 10.91 33.12
N PRO A 488 18.77 9.79 32.55
CA PRO A 488 18.01 8.54 32.54
C PRO A 488 17.95 7.98 33.96
N THR A 489 16.74 7.78 34.50
CA THR A 489 16.52 6.94 35.67
C THR A 489 15.91 5.62 35.21
N LYS A 490 16.75 4.57 35.24
CA LYS A 490 16.46 3.14 34.99
C LYS A 490 16.07 2.75 33.56
N GLU A 491 16.71 1.69 33.07
CA GLU A 491 16.26 0.93 31.90
C GLU A 491 14.91 0.27 32.23
N CYS A 492 13.91 0.47 31.38
CA CYS A 492 12.65 -0.27 31.49
C CYS A 492 12.91 -1.74 31.25
N GLU A 493 12.49 -2.57 32.20
CA GLU A 493 12.36 -4.01 31.98
C GLU A 493 11.29 -4.23 30.90
N PHE A 494 11.69 -4.91 29.82
CA PHE A 494 10.74 -5.43 28.86
C PHE A 494 9.92 -6.50 29.56
N ILE A 495 8.60 -6.47 29.40
CA ILE A 495 7.74 -7.58 29.81
C ILE A 495 8.00 -8.69 28.78
N ASP A 496 9.01 -9.51 29.07
CA ASP A 496 9.24 -10.78 28.38
C ASP A 496 8.41 -11.84 29.12
N ASP A 497 7.43 -12.42 28.43
CA ASP A 497 6.87 -13.74 28.76
C ASP A 497 7.48 -14.80 27.84
#